data_AF-A0A397IX07-F1
#
_entry.id   AF-A0A397IX07-F1
#
_cell.length_a   1.000
_cell.length_b   1.000
_cell.length_c   1.000
_cell.angle_alpha   90.00
_cell.angle_beta   90.00
_cell.angle_gamma   90.00
#
_symmetry.space_group_name_H-M   'P 1'
#
loop_
_entity.id
_entity.type
_entity.pdbx_description
1 polymer ?
#
loop_
_entity_poly.entity_id
_entity_poly.type
_entity_poly.pdbx_seq_one_letter_code
_entity_poly.pdbx_strand_id
1 'polypeptide(L)'
;MTQNSRIHYYSDGDILIIVNDTRFRLHRNIMGLASKIFQDMFNCATPSPQNDYNNNGIYDKIPEVTLEGESTALTFEDVISFIYPNTFIPIGWNNVSEFLRIADKYMMDSVLSASKTFLEREFRKKPLYALYLADRYLFREIYKESTKLVFEKFPDYKRLSLFQELSIITRSKLINQYTKYTNALQKLSKIDFTSGYLHCTECSSNLNHNNEINEKFSERVRQVQVLPLPLPLPPPSLTRKIFFQSIGNNICDSQFMVHQLSRKFNKHFGKFEPLECKKYYKDAKFYLFIELE
;
A
#
# COMPACT_ATOMS: atom_id res chain seq x y z
N MET A 1 -34.54 20.42 -2.45
CA MET A 1 -35.50 19.69 -3.30
C MET A 1 -34.74 18.49 -3.85
N THR A 2 -35.24 17.28 -3.58
CA THR A 2 -34.62 16.04 -4.04
C THR A 2 -34.79 15.88 -5.55
N GLN A 3 -33.70 15.67 -6.28
CA GLN A 3 -33.68 15.47 -7.74
C GLN A 3 -33.43 14.00 -8.08
N ASN A 4 -33.98 13.53 -9.20
CA ASN A 4 -33.69 12.18 -9.69
C ASN A 4 -32.31 12.14 -10.36
N SER A 5 -31.55 11.06 -10.15
CA SER A 5 -30.32 10.79 -10.91
C SER A 5 -30.63 10.74 -12.40
N ARG A 6 -29.74 11.31 -13.22
CA ARG A 6 -29.86 11.28 -14.69
C ARG A 6 -29.36 9.97 -15.30
N ILE A 7 -28.52 9.25 -14.57
CA ILE A 7 -27.83 8.04 -15.05
C ILE A 7 -28.54 6.79 -14.49
N HIS A 8 -28.88 6.82 -13.20
CA HIS A 8 -29.34 5.67 -12.44
C HIS A 8 -30.74 5.91 -11.88
N TYR A 9 -31.69 6.03 -12.79
CA TYR A 9 -33.11 6.09 -12.49
C TYR A 9 -33.87 5.18 -13.45
N TYR A 10 -33.93 3.89 -13.11
CA TYR A 10 -34.46 2.84 -13.98
C TYR A 10 -35.98 2.71 -13.80
N SER A 11 -36.73 2.69 -14.91
CA SER A 11 -38.20 2.59 -14.87
C SER A 11 -38.71 1.28 -14.27
N ASP A 12 -37.91 0.22 -14.36
CA ASP A 12 -38.15 -1.13 -13.83
C ASP A 12 -37.52 -1.37 -12.45
N GLY A 13 -36.88 -0.35 -11.86
CA GLY A 13 -36.29 -0.47 -10.52
C GLY A 13 -37.34 -0.65 -9.41
N ASP A 14 -37.01 -1.49 -8.43
CA ASP A 14 -37.85 -1.96 -7.32
C ASP A 14 -37.37 -1.45 -5.94
N ILE A 15 -36.41 -0.53 -5.92
CA ILE A 15 -35.97 0.21 -4.73
C ILE A 15 -35.59 1.66 -5.08
N LEU A 16 -35.95 2.58 -4.18
CA LEU A 16 -35.45 3.96 -4.20
C LEU A 16 -34.38 4.13 -3.13
N ILE A 17 -33.21 4.61 -3.53
CA ILE A 17 -32.14 5.01 -2.62
C ILE A 17 -31.96 6.52 -2.70
N ILE A 18 -32.00 7.19 -1.56
CA ILE A 18 -31.77 8.63 -1.46
C ILE A 18 -30.39 8.87 -0.86
N VAL A 19 -29.55 9.60 -1.58
CA VAL A 19 -28.24 10.05 -1.11
C VAL A 19 -28.19 11.56 -1.21
N ASN A 20 -28.08 12.24 -0.07
CA ASN A 20 -28.23 13.69 0.04
C ASN A 20 -29.55 14.15 -0.63
N ASP A 21 -29.47 15.03 -1.62
CA ASP A 21 -30.62 15.51 -2.38
C ASP A 21 -30.84 14.74 -3.70
N THR A 22 -30.26 13.55 -3.89
CA THR A 22 -30.40 12.78 -5.13
C THR A 22 -31.09 11.44 -4.91
N ARG A 23 -32.10 11.14 -5.75
CA ARG A 23 -32.87 9.89 -5.76
C ARG A 23 -32.38 8.96 -6.86
N PHE A 24 -32.08 7.74 -6.49
CA PHE A 24 -31.67 6.66 -7.39
C PHE A 24 -32.75 5.59 -7.39
N ARG A 25 -33.30 5.26 -8.57
CA ARG A 25 -34.23 4.13 -8.73
C ARG A 25 -33.45 2.95 -9.29
N LEU A 26 -33.26 1.92 -8.46
CA LEU A 26 -32.32 0.81 -8.67
C LEU A 26 -33.02 -0.55 -8.53
N HIS A 27 -32.26 -1.62 -8.77
CA HIS A 27 -32.70 -3.00 -8.63
C HIS A 27 -32.13 -3.65 -7.36
N ARG A 28 -33.00 -4.16 -6.49
CA ARG A 28 -32.65 -4.86 -5.24
C ARG A 28 -31.72 -6.03 -5.47
N ASN A 29 -31.95 -6.81 -6.54
CA ASN A 29 -31.14 -7.97 -6.86
C ASN A 29 -29.68 -7.58 -7.16
N ILE A 30 -29.45 -6.55 -7.97
CA ILE A 30 -28.10 -6.10 -8.32
C ILE A 30 -27.40 -5.54 -7.07
N MET A 31 -28.09 -4.68 -6.32
CA MET A 31 -27.56 -4.07 -5.11
C MET A 31 -27.28 -5.11 -4.01
N GLY A 32 -28.16 -6.10 -3.84
CA GLY A 32 -28.02 -7.20 -2.88
C GLY A 32 -26.93 -8.20 -3.25
N LEU A 33 -26.70 -8.45 -4.55
CA LEU A 33 -25.54 -9.21 -5.02
C LEU A 33 -24.22 -8.47 -4.74
N ALA A 34 -24.22 -7.14 -4.83
CA ALA A 34 -23.05 -6.32 -4.58
C ALA A 34 -22.77 -6.08 -3.09
N SER A 35 -23.78 -6.17 -2.22
CA SER A 35 -23.69 -5.84 -0.79
C SER A 35 -24.71 -6.60 0.04
N LYS A 36 -24.20 -7.32 1.05
CA LYS A 36 -25.06 -7.95 2.06
C LYS A 36 -25.79 -6.92 2.92
N ILE A 37 -25.15 -5.79 3.23
CA ILE A 37 -25.79 -4.71 4.00
C ILE A 37 -27.01 -4.16 3.25
N PHE A 38 -26.90 -3.93 1.94
CA PHE A 38 -28.04 -3.50 1.15
C PHE A 38 -29.12 -4.59 1.08
N GLN A 39 -28.74 -5.85 0.92
CA GLN A 39 -29.70 -6.96 0.95
C GLN A 39 -30.51 -6.97 2.26
N ASP A 40 -29.85 -6.87 3.41
CA ASP A 40 -30.49 -6.85 4.74
C ASP A 40 -31.33 -5.59 4.93
N MET A 41 -30.82 -4.43 4.52
CA MET A 41 -31.51 -3.14 4.57
C MET A 41 -32.82 -3.16 3.77
N PHE A 42 -32.84 -3.78 2.59
CA PHE A 42 -34.04 -3.88 1.75
C PHE A 42 -35.07 -4.87 2.28
N ASN A 43 -34.65 -5.90 3.00
CA ASN A 43 -35.56 -6.83 3.67
C ASN A 43 -36.31 -6.16 4.83
N CYS A 44 -35.67 -5.18 5.48
CA CYS A 44 -36.27 -4.39 6.55
C CYS A 44 -36.99 -3.12 6.06
N ALA A 45 -36.76 -2.70 4.80
CA ALA A 45 -37.33 -1.49 4.25
C ALA A 45 -38.85 -1.64 4.05
N THR A 46 -39.63 -0.80 4.74
CA THR A 46 -41.08 -0.70 4.55
C THR A 46 -41.42 0.31 3.45
N PRO A 47 -42.52 0.12 2.71
CA PRO A 47 -42.96 1.10 1.71
C PRO A 47 -43.25 2.44 2.38
N SER A 48 -42.73 3.54 1.82
CA SER A 48 -42.97 4.87 2.36
C SER A 48 -44.47 5.22 2.29
N PRO A 49 -45.08 5.76 3.37
CA PRO A 49 -46.47 6.21 3.35
C PRO A 49 -46.73 7.43 2.44
N GLN A 50 -45.67 8.15 2.01
CA GLN A 50 -45.75 9.46 1.35
C GLN A 50 -45.60 9.42 -0.18
N ASN A 51 -45.92 8.30 -0.84
CA ASN A 51 -46.04 8.28 -2.30
C ASN A 51 -47.37 8.95 -2.73
N ASP A 52 -47.40 10.28 -2.59
CA ASP A 52 -48.50 11.14 -3.02
C ASP A 52 -48.56 11.23 -4.56
N TYR A 53 -49.74 10.85 -5.09
CA TYR A 53 -50.36 11.18 -6.36
C TYR A 53 -49.51 11.14 -7.65
N ASN A 54 -49.54 9.98 -8.32
CA ASN A 54 -49.49 9.92 -9.79
C ASN A 54 -50.89 9.64 -10.34
N ASN A 55 -51.35 10.47 -11.28
CA ASN A 55 -52.72 10.53 -11.84
C ASN A 55 -53.23 9.27 -12.59
N ASN A 56 -52.55 8.12 -12.50
CA ASN A 56 -52.88 6.91 -13.29
C ASN A 56 -53.08 5.63 -12.47
N GLY A 57 -53.28 5.70 -11.14
CA GLY A 57 -53.93 4.62 -10.37
C GLY A 57 -53.19 3.29 -10.20
N ILE A 58 -51.91 3.17 -10.59
CA ILE A 58 -51.06 2.02 -10.27
C ILE A 58 -50.06 2.45 -9.20
N TYR A 59 -50.27 1.99 -7.98
CA TYR A 59 -49.41 2.23 -6.83
C TYR A 59 -48.15 1.38 -6.92
N ASP A 60 -47.07 1.93 -7.50
CA ASP A 60 -45.73 1.39 -7.28
C ASP A 60 -45.31 1.76 -5.85
N LYS A 61 -45.68 0.92 -4.87
CA LYS A 61 -45.21 1.00 -3.47
C LYS A 61 -43.74 0.58 -3.39
N ILE A 62 -42.87 1.33 -4.07
CA ILE A 62 -41.44 1.07 -4.08
C ILE A 62 -40.88 1.51 -2.72
N PRO A 63 -40.23 0.62 -1.97
CA PRO A 63 -39.64 1.02 -0.70
C PRO A 63 -38.48 1.97 -0.91
N GLU A 64 -38.32 2.88 0.04
CA GLU A 64 -37.36 3.97 -0.01
C GLU A 64 -36.36 3.83 1.13
N VAL A 65 -35.08 4.04 0.83
CA VAL A 65 -34.01 4.02 1.82
C VAL A 65 -33.12 5.24 1.68
N THR A 66 -32.95 5.98 2.77
CA THR A 66 -32.06 7.14 2.82
C THR A 66 -30.71 6.74 3.40
N LEU A 67 -29.64 7.02 2.65
CA LEU A 67 -28.26 6.81 3.10
C LEU A 67 -27.73 8.10 3.72
N GLU A 68 -27.85 8.20 5.04
CA GLU A 68 -27.32 9.33 5.79
C GLU A 68 -25.78 9.27 5.92
N GLY A 69 -25.15 10.46 5.92
CA GLY A 69 -23.71 10.62 6.14
C GLY A 69 -22.83 10.30 4.92
N GLU A 70 -23.38 10.32 3.70
CA GLU A 70 -22.59 10.21 2.47
C GLU A 70 -22.09 11.58 1.99
N SER A 71 -20.81 11.64 1.61
CA SER A 71 -20.14 12.89 1.23
C SER A 71 -20.76 13.52 -0.02
N THR A 72 -20.94 12.75 -1.09
CA THR A 72 -21.61 13.24 -2.30
C THR A 72 -22.43 12.14 -3.01
N ALA A 73 -23.54 12.54 -3.63
CA ALA A 73 -24.33 11.66 -4.48
C ALA A 73 -23.56 11.20 -5.73
N LEU A 74 -22.64 12.01 -6.25
CA LEU A 74 -21.79 11.67 -7.40
C LEU A 74 -20.89 10.47 -7.10
N THR A 75 -20.29 10.46 -5.92
CA THR A 75 -19.44 9.34 -5.49
C THR A 75 -20.23 8.04 -5.40
N PHE A 76 -21.46 8.10 -4.89
CA PHE A 76 -22.34 6.94 -4.87
C PHE A 76 -22.70 6.51 -6.30
N GLU A 77 -23.08 7.46 -7.15
CA GLU A 77 -23.37 7.22 -8.58
C GLU A 77 -22.20 6.54 -9.29
N ASP A 78 -20.95 6.92 -9.01
CA ASP A 78 -19.76 6.28 -9.59
C ASP A 78 -19.62 4.81 -9.18
N VAL A 79 -19.88 4.49 -7.90
CA VAL A 79 -19.87 3.11 -7.40
C VAL A 79 -21.00 2.29 -8.02
N ILE A 80 -22.19 2.89 -8.18
CA ILE A 80 -23.30 2.24 -8.90
C ILE A 80 -22.93 2.00 -10.36
N SER A 81 -22.27 2.97 -10.99
CA SER A 81 -21.80 2.85 -12.37
C SER A 81 -20.73 1.78 -12.55
N PHE A 82 -20.04 1.37 -11.48
CA PHE A 82 -19.10 0.25 -11.50
C PHE A 82 -19.80 -1.11 -11.39
N ILE A 83 -20.87 -1.23 -10.61
CA ILE A 83 -21.59 -2.52 -10.40
C ILE A 83 -22.64 -2.80 -11.47
N TYR A 84 -23.19 -1.78 -12.13
CA TYR A 84 -24.20 -1.95 -13.17
C TYR A 84 -23.57 -2.25 -14.53
N PRO A 85 -24.05 -3.25 -15.30
CA PRO A 85 -23.44 -3.63 -16.59
C PRO A 85 -23.51 -2.55 -17.69
N ASN A 86 -24.54 -1.70 -17.69
CA ASN A 86 -24.80 -0.73 -18.76
C ASN A 86 -23.98 0.56 -18.63
N THR A 87 -23.27 0.70 -17.52
CA THR A 87 -22.41 1.83 -17.18
C THR A 87 -21.06 1.27 -16.78
N PHE A 88 -19.97 2.01 -17.02
CA PHE A 88 -18.67 1.52 -16.58
C PHE A 88 -17.77 2.69 -16.21
N ILE A 89 -17.54 2.86 -14.91
CA ILE A 89 -16.55 3.79 -14.38
C ILE A 89 -15.38 2.96 -13.82
N PRO A 90 -14.19 3.03 -14.44
CA PRO A 90 -13.04 2.28 -13.96
C PRO A 90 -12.50 2.86 -12.65
N ILE A 91 -11.99 1.98 -11.79
CA ILE A 91 -11.31 2.38 -10.56
C ILE A 91 -9.94 2.96 -10.91
N GLY A 92 -9.66 4.15 -10.38
CA GLY A 92 -8.47 4.92 -10.63
C GLY A 92 -8.06 5.77 -9.42
N TRP A 93 -6.94 6.49 -9.53
CA TRP A 93 -6.43 7.30 -8.43
C TRP A 93 -7.36 8.45 -7.99
N ASN A 94 -8.32 8.82 -8.83
CA ASN A 94 -9.25 9.92 -8.56
C ASN A 94 -10.45 9.47 -7.72
N ASN A 95 -10.82 8.19 -7.74
CA ASN A 95 -12.02 7.66 -7.10
C ASN A 95 -11.75 6.50 -6.12
N VAL A 96 -10.58 5.85 -6.17
CA VAL A 96 -10.27 4.65 -5.36
C VAL A 96 -10.49 4.83 -3.86
N SER A 97 -10.18 6.00 -3.29
CA SER A 97 -10.38 6.25 -1.86
C SER A 97 -11.85 6.25 -1.47
N GLU A 98 -12.69 6.88 -2.28
CA GLU A 98 -14.12 6.89 -2.02
C GLU A 98 -14.78 5.55 -2.34
N PHE A 99 -14.31 4.85 -3.38
CA PHE A 99 -14.75 3.48 -3.68
C PHE A 99 -14.47 2.56 -2.50
N LEU A 100 -13.25 2.61 -1.93
CA LEU A 100 -12.91 1.86 -0.73
C LEU A 100 -13.75 2.28 0.48
N ARG A 101 -14.04 3.57 0.68
CA ARG A 101 -14.88 4.06 1.78
C ARG A 101 -16.30 3.52 1.72
N ILE A 102 -16.94 3.62 0.55
CA ILE A 102 -18.31 3.11 0.34
C ILE A 102 -18.31 1.59 0.44
N ALA A 103 -17.36 0.93 -0.22
CA ALA A 103 -17.31 -0.52 -0.25
C ALA A 103 -17.05 -1.13 1.14
N ASP A 104 -16.23 -0.51 1.97
CA ASP A 104 -16.03 -0.92 3.37
C ASP A 104 -17.30 -0.68 4.21
N LYS A 105 -17.90 0.52 4.11
CA LYS A 105 -19.12 0.87 4.86
C LYS A 105 -20.30 -0.05 4.56
N TYR A 106 -20.48 -0.43 3.29
CA TYR A 106 -21.60 -1.24 2.83
C TYR A 106 -21.20 -2.68 2.52
N MET A 107 -20.00 -3.14 2.93
CA MET A 107 -19.52 -4.51 2.69
C MET A 107 -19.66 -4.98 1.23
N MET A 108 -19.14 -4.17 0.30
CA MET A 108 -19.13 -4.48 -1.14
C MET A 108 -17.82 -5.15 -1.54
N ASP A 109 -17.72 -6.46 -1.30
CA ASP A 109 -16.50 -7.23 -1.50
C ASP A 109 -15.96 -7.16 -2.93
N SER A 110 -16.83 -7.13 -3.94
CA SER A 110 -16.44 -6.99 -5.35
C SER A 110 -15.72 -5.67 -5.62
N VAL A 111 -16.20 -4.58 -5.03
CA VAL A 111 -15.63 -3.23 -5.17
C VAL A 111 -14.33 -3.12 -4.35
N LEU A 112 -14.28 -3.68 -3.14
CA LEU A 112 -13.05 -3.77 -2.33
C LEU A 112 -11.96 -4.54 -3.07
N SER A 113 -12.29 -5.71 -3.62
CA SER A 113 -11.35 -6.57 -4.35
C SER A 113 -10.83 -5.91 -5.63
N ALA A 114 -11.71 -5.26 -6.40
CA ALA A 114 -11.31 -4.51 -7.58
C ALA A 114 -10.41 -3.30 -7.24
N SER A 115 -10.73 -2.58 -6.16
CA SER A 115 -9.91 -1.47 -5.65
C SER A 115 -8.52 -1.94 -5.20
N LYS A 116 -8.47 -3.06 -4.48
CA LYS A 116 -7.20 -3.70 -4.08
C LYS A 116 -6.37 -4.10 -5.29
N THR A 117 -6.97 -4.73 -6.29
CA THR A 117 -6.30 -5.15 -7.53
C THR A 117 -5.71 -3.95 -8.28
N PHE A 118 -6.44 -2.84 -8.34
CA PHE A 118 -5.93 -1.59 -8.89
C PHE A 118 -4.69 -1.10 -8.14
N LEU A 119 -4.75 -1.07 -6.79
CA LEU A 119 -3.63 -0.63 -5.96
C LEU A 119 -2.40 -1.54 -6.09
N GLU A 120 -2.57 -2.87 -6.14
CA GLU A 120 -1.47 -3.83 -6.35
C GLU A 120 -0.73 -3.59 -7.68
N ARG A 121 -1.44 -3.15 -8.72
CA ARG A 121 -0.85 -2.77 -9.99
C ARG A 121 -0.13 -1.43 -9.93
N GLU A 122 -0.77 -0.43 -9.32
CA GLU A 122 -0.43 0.98 -9.51
C GLU A 122 0.33 1.63 -8.34
N PHE A 123 0.50 0.96 -7.18
CA PHE A 123 1.08 1.56 -5.96
C PHE A 123 2.38 2.35 -6.18
N ARG A 124 3.19 1.93 -7.17
CA ARG A 124 4.45 2.58 -7.55
C ARG A 124 4.30 4.03 -7.98
N LYS A 125 3.14 4.41 -8.54
CA LYS A 125 2.85 5.78 -9.01
C LYS A 125 2.64 6.74 -7.85
N LYS A 126 1.97 6.30 -6.78
CA LYS A 126 1.70 7.10 -5.58
C LYS A 126 1.96 6.29 -4.30
N PRO A 127 3.22 5.99 -3.94
CA PRO A 127 3.53 5.05 -2.86
C PRO A 127 3.00 5.46 -1.49
N LEU A 128 3.12 6.73 -1.12
CA LEU A 128 2.61 7.20 0.18
C LEU A 128 1.07 7.12 0.26
N TYR A 129 0.38 7.37 -0.85
CA TYR A 129 -1.08 7.28 -0.89
C TYR A 129 -1.57 5.85 -0.93
N ALA A 130 -0.88 4.97 -1.67
CA ALA A 130 -1.11 3.53 -1.60
C ALA A 130 -0.89 3.00 -0.18
N LEU A 131 0.15 3.46 0.51
CA LEU A 131 0.41 3.11 1.91
C LEU A 131 -0.72 3.59 2.84
N TYR A 132 -1.18 4.84 2.67
CA TYR A 132 -2.30 5.38 3.44
C TYR A 132 -3.57 4.52 3.31
N LEU A 133 -3.93 4.16 2.08
CA LEU A 133 -5.08 3.30 1.84
C LEU A 133 -4.85 1.88 2.38
N ALA A 134 -3.66 1.32 2.19
CA ALA A 134 -3.34 -0.02 2.70
C ALA A 134 -3.31 -0.11 4.23
N ASP A 135 -2.89 0.96 4.91
CA ASP A 135 -2.93 1.09 6.38
C ASP A 135 -4.38 1.12 6.88
N ARG A 136 -5.26 1.88 6.22
CA ARG A 136 -6.68 2.01 6.58
C ARG A 136 -7.50 0.74 6.35
N TYR A 137 -7.31 0.09 5.21
CA TYR A 137 -8.08 -1.10 4.79
C TYR A 137 -7.32 -2.42 5.01
N LEU A 138 -6.21 -2.37 5.74
CA LEU A 138 -5.40 -3.53 6.14
C LEU A 138 -4.90 -4.41 4.98
N PHE A 139 -4.58 -3.79 3.84
CA PHE A 139 -4.03 -4.50 2.69
C PHE A 139 -2.55 -4.80 2.88
N ARG A 140 -2.24 -5.91 3.58
CA ARG A 140 -0.89 -6.33 4.00
C ARG A 140 0.18 -6.26 2.91
N GLU A 141 -0.10 -6.82 1.73
CA GLU A 141 0.87 -6.84 0.63
C GLU A 141 1.15 -5.43 0.07
N ILE A 142 0.10 -4.63 -0.15
CA ILE A 142 0.26 -3.25 -0.64
C ILE A 142 0.98 -2.41 0.42
N TYR A 143 0.67 -2.61 1.70
CA TYR A 143 1.34 -1.93 2.81
C TYR A 143 2.84 -2.22 2.78
N LYS A 144 3.23 -3.49 2.74
CA LYS A 144 4.62 -3.92 2.67
C LYS A 144 5.32 -3.35 1.44
N GLU A 145 4.75 -3.52 0.24
CA GLU A 145 5.34 -3.04 -1.02
C GLU A 145 5.43 -1.51 -1.11
N SER A 146 4.46 -0.79 -0.55
CA SER A 146 4.46 0.66 -0.53
C SER A 146 5.53 1.19 0.44
N THR A 147 5.72 0.55 1.60
CA THR A 147 6.78 0.95 2.54
C THR A 147 8.17 0.85 1.92
N LYS A 148 8.42 -0.18 1.09
CA LYS A 148 9.66 -0.33 0.31
C LYS A 148 10.02 0.94 -0.47
N LEU A 149 9.03 1.53 -1.12
CA LEU A 149 9.20 2.75 -1.93
C LEU A 149 9.18 4.03 -1.10
N VAL A 150 8.42 4.06 0.00
CA VAL A 150 8.41 5.20 0.92
C VAL A 150 9.77 5.37 1.61
N PHE A 151 10.44 4.27 2.00
CA PHE A 151 11.77 4.35 2.61
C PHE A 151 12.85 4.90 1.69
N GLU A 152 12.70 4.76 0.38
CA GLU A 152 13.66 5.29 -0.61
C GLU A 152 13.75 6.81 -0.60
N LYS A 153 12.64 7.48 -0.32
CA LYS A 153 12.52 8.94 -0.28
C LYS A 153 11.89 9.40 1.04
N PHE A 154 12.24 8.72 2.13
CA PHE A 154 11.59 8.92 3.42
C PHE A 154 11.63 10.37 3.92
N PRO A 155 12.75 11.12 3.82
CA PRO A 155 12.78 12.53 4.23
C PRO A 155 11.78 13.40 3.47
N ASP A 156 11.54 13.12 2.19
CA ASP A 156 10.60 13.85 1.35
C ASP A 156 9.15 13.52 1.75
N TYR A 157 8.83 12.22 1.86
CA TYR A 157 7.48 11.78 2.24
C TYR A 157 7.09 12.22 3.65
N LYS A 158 8.03 12.21 4.62
CA LYS A 158 7.78 12.64 6.00
C LYS A 158 7.29 14.09 6.12
N ARG A 159 7.63 14.95 5.14
CA ARG A 159 7.24 16.37 5.12
C ARG A 159 5.84 16.60 4.54
N LEU A 160 5.26 15.63 3.84
CA LEU A 160 3.94 15.78 3.22
C LEU A 160 2.82 15.70 4.27
N SER A 161 1.73 16.44 4.05
CA SER A 161 0.53 16.42 4.93
C SER A 161 -0.06 15.02 5.06
N LEU A 162 -0.14 14.29 3.94
CA LEU A 162 -0.63 12.92 3.88
C LEU A 162 0.12 11.96 4.81
N PHE A 163 1.41 12.23 5.10
CA PHE A 163 2.15 11.41 6.06
C PHE A 163 1.56 11.52 7.47
N GLN A 164 1.00 12.68 7.84
CA GLN A 164 0.36 12.90 9.14
C GLN A 164 -1.00 12.20 9.27
N GLU A 165 -1.65 11.90 8.14
CA GLU A 165 -2.93 11.18 8.08
C GLU A 165 -2.76 9.66 8.23
N LEU A 166 -1.53 9.14 8.12
CA LEU A 166 -1.24 7.74 8.47
C LEU A 166 -1.52 7.45 9.94
N SER A 167 -1.87 6.20 10.24
CA SER A 167 -2.08 5.77 11.61
C SER A 167 -0.83 6.04 12.47
N ILE A 168 -1.05 6.33 13.76
CA ILE A 168 0.04 6.61 14.72
C ILE A 168 1.02 5.42 14.76
N ILE A 169 0.50 4.19 14.68
CA ILE A 169 1.28 2.96 14.66
C ILE A 169 2.20 2.93 13.44
N THR A 170 1.64 3.15 12.24
CA THR A 170 2.41 3.13 10.99
C THR A 170 3.46 4.24 10.94
N ARG A 171 3.11 5.47 11.35
CA ARG A 171 4.08 6.58 11.45
C ARG A 171 5.22 6.24 12.40
N SER A 172 4.90 5.70 13.59
CA SER A 172 5.90 5.32 14.58
C SER A 172 6.82 4.22 14.06
N LYS A 173 6.27 3.17 13.42
CA LYS A 173 7.05 2.09 12.80
C LYS A 173 7.99 2.60 11.72
N LEU A 174 7.51 3.46 10.81
CA LEU A 174 8.33 4.06 9.77
C LEU A 174 9.48 4.91 10.35
N ILE A 175 9.17 5.80 11.31
CA ILE A 175 10.17 6.66 11.94
C ILE A 175 11.20 5.83 12.70
N ASN A 176 10.76 4.85 13.48
CA ASN A 176 11.65 3.97 14.24
C ASN A 176 12.57 3.18 13.31
N GLN A 177 12.01 2.58 12.25
CA GLN A 177 12.79 1.80 11.29
C GLN A 177 13.80 2.66 10.52
N TYR A 178 13.40 3.86 10.09
CA TYR A 178 14.33 4.80 9.46
C TYR A 178 15.41 5.29 10.44
N THR A 179 15.05 5.54 11.69
CA THR A 179 16.02 5.94 12.74
C THR A 179 17.02 4.83 13.04
N LYS A 180 16.58 3.57 13.09
CA LYS A 180 17.48 2.40 13.20
C LYS A 180 18.45 2.35 12.03
N TYR A 181 17.96 2.55 10.80
CA TYR A 181 18.79 2.62 9.61
C TYR A 181 19.82 3.75 9.69
N THR A 182 19.43 4.97 10.07
CA THR A 182 20.37 6.10 10.20
C THR A 182 21.40 5.88 11.31
N ASN A 183 20.98 5.31 12.44
CA ASN A 183 21.89 4.99 13.55
C ASN A 183 22.89 3.89 13.16
N ALA A 184 22.46 2.89 12.38
CA ALA A 184 23.32 1.85 11.83
C ALA A 184 24.34 2.46 10.85
N LEU A 185 23.89 3.37 9.98
CA LEU A 185 24.78 4.12 9.10
C LEU A 185 25.81 4.92 9.88
N GLN A 186 25.45 5.60 10.98
CA GLN A 186 26.41 6.38 11.77
C GLN A 186 27.46 5.51 12.47
N LYS A 187 27.07 4.31 12.93
CA LYS A 187 27.95 3.38 13.64
C LYS A 187 28.76 2.46 12.71
N LEU A 188 28.58 2.59 11.40
CA LEU A 188 29.09 1.66 10.40
C LEU A 188 30.62 1.51 10.40
N SER A 189 31.36 2.61 10.60
CA SER A 189 32.83 2.59 10.74
C SER A 189 33.34 1.79 11.93
N LYS A 190 32.49 1.49 12.93
CA LYS A 190 32.83 0.68 14.11
C LYS A 190 32.42 -0.79 13.95
N ILE A 191 31.77 -1.17 12.84
CA ILE A 191 31.28 -2.52 12.63
C ILE A 191 32.38 -3.36 11.99
N ASP A 192 32.81 -4.39 12.72
CA ASP A 192 33.65 -5.44 12.16
C ASP A 192 32.79 -6.54 11.51
N PHE A 193 32.87 -6.64 10.19
CA PHE A 193 32.16 -7.63 9.39
C PHE A 193 32.87 -9.00 9.36
N THR A 194 34.17 -9.05 9.68
CA THR A 194 35.00 -10.26 9.65
C THR A 194 34.97 -11.06 10.95
N SER A 195 34.55 -10.49 12.09
CA SER A 195 34.45 -11.24 13.35
C SER A 195 33.54 -12.46 13.25
N GLY A 196 34.11 -13.62 13.58
CA GLY A 196 33.44 -14.91 13.53
C GLY A 196 33.28 -15.48 12.13
N TYR A 197 33.96 -14.91 11.13
CA TYR A 197 33.97 -15.46 9.78
C TYR A 197 34.81 -16.74 9.70
N LEU A 198 34.21 -17.82 9.19
CA LEU A 198 34.86 -19.11 8.97
C LEU A 198 35.33 -19.16 7.52
N HIS A 199 36.64 -19.24 7.30
CA HIS A 199 37.24 -19.36 5.96
C HIS A 199 37.13 -20.79 5.43
N CYS A 200 37.16 -20.93 4.10
CA CYS A 200 37.26 -22.25 3.46
C CYS A 200 38.64 -22.90 3.69
N THR A 201 38.70 -24.22 3.55
CA THR A 201 39.91 -25.03 3.77
C THR A 201 41.06 -24.71 2.80
N GLU A 202 40.75 -24.10 1.66
CA GLU A 202 41.71 -23.74 0.60
C GLU A 202 42.26 -22.31 0.75
N CYS A 203 41.93 -21.61 1.84
CA CYS A 203 42.37 -20.24 2.06
C CYS A 203 43.84 -20.19 2.49
N SER A 204 44.71 -19.61 1.66
CA SER A 204 46.16 -19.57 1.89
C SER A 204 46.59 -18.80 3.15
N SER A 205 45.82 -17.78 3.57
CA SER A 205 46.03 -17.05 4.82
C SER A 205 44.76 -16.32 5.27
N ASN A 206 44.14 -16.81 6.34
CA ASN A 206 42.92 -16.23 6.91
C ASN A 206 43.11 -14.78 7.35
N LEU A 207 44.28 -14.44 7.90
CA LEU A 207 44.57 -13.08 8.38
C LEU A 207 44.68 -12.09 7.22
N ASN A 208 45.44 -12.44 6.17
CA ASN A 208 45.61 -11.58 5.01
C ASN A 208 44.29 -11.38 4.26
N HIS A 209 43.51 -12.45 4.12
CA HIS A 209 42.22 -12.38 3.47
C HIS A 209 41.20 -11.53 4.26
N ASN A 210 41.19 -11.63 5.60
CA ASN A 210 40.39 -10.73 6.44
C ASN A 210 40.80 -9.26 6.25
N ASN A 211 42.10 -8.97 6.14
CA ASN A 211 42.58 -7.61 5.90
C ASN A 211 42.10 -7.08 4.54
N GLU A 212 42.19 -7.89 3.49
CA GLU A 212 41.71 -7.51 2.15
C GLU A 212 40.19 -7.23 2.14
N ILE A 213 39.40 -8.07 2.82
CA ILE A 213 37.96 -7.83 3.00
C ILE A 213 37.75 -6.51 3.75
N ASN A 214 38.44 -6.28 4.86
CA ASN A 214 38.29 -5.09 5.68
C ASN A 214 38.66 -3.79 4.93
N GLU A 215 39.68 -3.82 4.07
CA GLU A 215 40.03 -2.69 3.20
C GLU A 215 38.89 -2.39 2.21
N LYS A 216 38.39 -3.40 1.49
CA LYS A 216 37.27 -3.25 0.55
C LYS A 216 36.00 -2.73 1.25
N PHE A 217 35.72 -3.20 2.47
CA PHE A 217 34.58 -2.69 3.24
C PHE A 217 34.80 -1.27 3.74
N SER A 218 36.02 -0.91 4.14
CA SER A 218 36.35 0.47 4.54
C SER A 218 36.08 1.46 3.41
N GLU A 219 36.38 1.10 2.16
CA GLU A 219 36.02 1.91 0.98
C GLU A 219 34.50 2.02 0.79
N ARG A 220 33.76 0.92 0.93
CA ARG A 220 32.28 0.92 0.86
C ARG A 220 31.65 1.77 1.95
N VAL A 221 32.22 1.74 3.17
CA VAL A 221 31.80 2.59 4.28
C VAL A 221 31.98 4.07 3.90
N ARG A 222 33.11 4.46 3.31
CA ARG A 222 33.32 5.85 2.84
C ARG A 222 32.31 6.29 1.78
N GLN A 223 31.84 5.38 0.92
CA GLN A 223 30.83 5.70 -0.10
C GLN A 223 29.44 6.00 0.51
N VAL A 224 29.10 5.43 1.66
CA VAL A 224 27.78 5.61 2.30
C VAL A 224 27.80 6.56 3.50
N GLN A 225 28.94 6.67 4.20
CA GLN A 225 29.20 7.62 5.27
C GLN A 225 30.01 8.81 4.73
N VAL A 226 29.36 9.79 4.11
CA VAL A 226 30.04 11.05 3.77
C VAL A 226 29.97 12.00 4.97
N LEU A 227 31.09 12.11 5.69
CA LEU A 227 31.33 13.18 6.67
C LEU A 227 32.10 14.32 5.96
N PRO A 228 31.88 15.62 6.28
CA PRO A 228 30.86 16.18 7.16
C PRO A 228 29.59 16.55 6.36
N LEU A 229 28.41 16.15 6.83
CA LEU A 229 27.11 16.41 6.17
C LEU A 229 26.90 17.91 5.91
N PRO A 230 26.36 18.31 4.73
CA PRO A 230 24.94 18.11 4.47
C PRO A 230 24.64 17.69 3.02
N LEU A 231 24.42 16.40 2.79
CA LEU A 231 23.79 15.87 1.58
C LEU A 231 22.85 14.72 2.01
N PRO A 232 21.72 14.48 1.31
CA PRO A 232 20.74 13.52 1.76
C PRO A 232 21.39 12.14 1.95
N LEU A 233 21.11 11.51 3.09
CA LEU A 233 21.57 10.14 3.41
C LEU A 233 21.27 9.21 2.22
N PRO A 234 22.18 8.27 1.90
CA PRO A 234 21.95 7.35 0.81
C PRO A 234 20.65 6.57 1.05
N PRO A 235 19.81 6.37 0.02
CA PRO A 235 18.62 5.53 0.14
C PRO A 235 18.98 4.12 0.64
N PRO A 236 18.13 3.46 1.44
CA PRO A 236 18.43 2.13 1.98
C PRO A 236 18.83 1.11 0.92
N SER A 237 18.17 1.13 -0.24
CA SER A 237 18.51 0.23 -1.34
C SER A 237 19.88 0.49 -1.96
N LEU A 238 20.32 1.75 -2.03
CA LEU A 238 21.64 2.12 -2.55
C LEU A 238 22.73 1.62 -1.60
N THR A 239 22.53 1.83 -0.30
CA THR A 239 23.40 1.27 0.75
C THR A 239 23.51 -0.26 0.60
N ARG A 240 22.38 -0.95 0.46
CA ARG A 240 22.37 -2.41 0.25
C ARG A 240 23.08 -2.83 -1.04
N LYS A 241 22.97 -2.05 -2.12
CA LYS A 241 23.65 -2.29 -3.39
C LYS A 241 25.17 -2.14 -3.26
N ILE A 242 25.65 -1.06 -2.66
CA ILE A 242 27.08 -0.80 -2.45
C ILE A 242 27.71 -1.92 -1.61
N PHE A 243 27.04 -2.32 -0.53
CA PHE A 243 27.55 -3.35 0.38
C PHE A 243 27.66 -4.74 -0.26
N PHE A 244 26.84 -5.04 -1.25
CA PHE A 244 26.77 -6.37 -1.88
C PHE A 244 27.37 -6.44 -3.28
N GLN A 245 28.17 -5.45 -3.67
CA GLN A 245 29.06 -5.60 -4.80
C GLN A 245 30.02 -6.78 -4.56
N SER A 246 30.35 -7.54 -5.60
CA SER A 246 31.29 -8.65 -5.49
C SER A 246 32.65 -8.16 -4.98
N ILE A 247 33.23 -8.85 -3.99
CA ILE A 247 34.58 -8.57 -3.48
C ILE A 247 35.65 -9.37 -4.24
N GLY A 248 35.29 -10.50 -4.84
CA GLY A 248 36.18 -11.39 -5.58
C GLY A 248 35.41 -12.61 -6.09
N ASN A 249 36.14 -13.54 -6.74
CA ASN A 249 35.56 -14.73 -7.37
C ASN A 249 35.90 -16.04 -6.64
N ASN A 250 36.60 -15.95 -5.50
CA ASN A 250 37.02 -17.14 -4.78
C ASN A 250 35.85 -17.73 -3.96
N ILE A 251 35.94 -19.01 -3.64
CA ILE A 251 34.91 -19.71 -2.83
C ILE A 251 34.75 -19.02 -1.47
N CYS A 252 35.87 -18.61 -0.88
CA CYS A 252 35.88 -17.89 0.39
C CYS A 252 35.12 -16.55 0.28
N ASP A 253 35.38 -15.73 -0.73
CA ASP A 253 34.64 -14.48 -0.97
C ASP A 253 33.13 -14.73 -1.06
N SER A 254 32.76 -15.77 -1.80
CA SER A 254 31.36 -16.15 -2.00
C SER A 254 30.69 -16.56 -0.67
N GLN A 255 31.36 -17.35 0.17
CA GLN A 255 30.87 -17.74 1.48
C GLN A 255 30.71 -16.54 2.42
N PHE A 256 31.68 -15.62 2.43
CA PHE A 256 31.58 -14.38 3.17
C PHE A 256 30.36 -13.56 2.77
N MET A 257 30.18 -13.32 1.46
CA MET A 257 29.09 -12.49 0.94
C MET A 257 27.71 -13.10 1.20
N VAL A 258 27.56 -14.41 1.00
CA VAL A 258 26.28 -15.10 1.15
C VAL A 258 25.87 -15.25 2.62
N HIS A 259 26.78 -15.69 3.49
CA HIS A 259 26.43 -16.06 4.86
C HIS A 259 26.79 -14.98 5.88
N GLN A 260 28.06 -14.59 5.95
CA GLN A 260 28.57 -13.72 7.00
C GLN A 260 28.06 -12.28 6.84
N LEU A 261 28.22 -11.71 5.64
CA LEU A 261 27.77 -10.37 5.33
C LEU A 261 26.26 -10.24 5.48
N SER A 262 25.48 -11.15 4.87
CA SER A 262 24.02 -11.16 4.99
C SER A 262 23.55 -11.17 6.45
N ARG A 263 24.14 -12.02 7.29
CA ARG A 263 23.80 -12.12 8.71
C ARG A 263 24.14 -10.83 9.47
N LYS A 264 25.36 -10.31 9.31
CA LYS A 264 25.81 -9.08 9.98
C LYS A 264 25.03 -7.86 9.49
N PHE A 265 24.83 -7.74 8.19
CA PHE A 265 24.06 -6.65 7.58
C PHE A 265 22.62 -6.64 8.10
N ASN A 266 21.94 -7.79 8.08
CA ASN A 266 20.55 -7.87 8.57
C ASN A 266 20.43 -7.58 10.07
N LYS A 267 21.45 -7.92 10.88
CA LYS A 267 21.49 -7.59 12.31
C LYS A 267 21.49 -6.07 12.56
N HIS A 268 22.15 -5.30 11.70
CA HIS A 268 22.30 -3.86 11.89
C HIS A 268 21.25 -3.03 11.13
N PHE A 269 20.96 -3.38 9.88
CA PHE A 269 20.10 -2.61 8.99
C PHE A 269 18.67 -3.16 8.86
N GLY A 270 18.40 -4.36 9.39
CA GLY A 270 17.13 -5.06 9.18
C GLY A 270 17.09 -5.85 7.88
N LYS A 271 15.92 -6.44 7.58
CA LYS A 271 15.72 -7.27 6.38
C LYS A 271 15.46 -6.39 5.17
N PHE A 272 15.94 -6.84 4.02
CA PHE A 272 15.73 -6.21 2.73
C PHE A 272 15.17 -7.23 1.75
N GLU A 273 14.21 -6.82 0.94
CA GLU A 273 13.56 -7.67 -0.05
C GLU A 273 13.35 -6.92 -1.38
N PRO A 274 13.36 -7.62 -2.53
CA PRO A 274 12.96 -7.02 -3.78
C PRO A 274 11.47 -6.68 -3.77
N LEU A 275 11.04 -5.81 -4.70
CA LEU A 275 9.60 -5.67 -4.98
C LEU A 275 9.08 -6.99 -5.54
N GLU A 276 7.88 -7.41 -5.15
CA GLU A 276 7.36 -8.73 -5.53
C GLU A 276 7.27 -8.86 -7.06
N CYS A 277 6.87 -7.79 -7.76
CA CYS A 277 6.82 -7.74 -9.22
C CYS A 277 8.19 -7.84 -9.92
N LYS A 278 9.29 -7.64 -9.19
CA LYS A 278 10.66 -7.63 -9.72
C LYS A 278 11.54 -8.71 -9.08
N LYS A 279 10.95 -9.63 -8.32
CA LYS A 279 11.67 -10.65 -7.55
C LYS A 279 12.58 -11.55 -8.40
N TYR A 280 12.17 -11.83 -9.64
CA TYR A 280 12.90 -12.72 -10.56
C TYR A 280 13.82 -11.98 -11.56
N TYR A 281 14.01 -10.66 -11.39
CA TYR A 281 14.93 -9.91 -12.24
C TYR A 281 16.37 -10.17 -11.80
N LYS A 282 17.29 -10.36 -12.75
CA LYS A 282 18.72 -10.62 -12.47
C LYS A 282 19.36 -9.54 -11.58
N ASP A 283 18.94 -8.28 -11.74
CA ASP A 283 19.40 -7.13 -10.95
C ASP A 283 18.30 -6.56 -10.06
N ALA A 284 17.58 -7.44 -9.35
CA ALA A 284 16.51 -7.01 -8.46
C ALA A 284 17.05 -6.03 -7.39
N LYS A 285 16.44 -4.86 -7.32
CA LYS A 285 16.75 -3.85 -6.30
C LYS A 285 16.10 -4.28 -4.97
N PHE A 286 16.87 -4.25 -3.89
CA PHE A 286 16.45 -4.65 -2.55
C PHE A 286 16.07 -3.44 -1.71
N TYR A 287 14.97 -3.52 -0.98
CA TYR A 287 14.38 -2.41 -0.24
C TYR A 287 14.18 -2.76 1.23
N LEU A 288 14.35 -1.75 2.09
CA LEU A 288 13.93 -1.81 3.48
C LEU A 288 12.40 -1.75 3.54
N PHE A 289 11.77 -2.49 4.43
CA PHE A 289 10.30 -2.51 4.57
C PHE A 289 9.88 -2.70 6.02
N ILE A 290 8.58 -2.50 6.25
CA ILE A 290 7.89 -2.91 7.46
C ILE A 290 6.64 -3.71 7.08
N GLU A 291 6.18 -4.55 8.00
CA GLU A 291 4.98 -5.37 7.81
C GLU A 291 3.85 -4.85 8.70
N LEU A 292 2.63 -5.09 8.26
CA LEU A 292 1.43 -4.86 9.04
C LEU A 292 1.29 -6.05 10.01
N GLU A 293 1.07 -5.77 11.29
CA GLU A 293 0.83 -6.82 12.31
C GLU A 293 -0.59 -7.38 12.19
#